data_AF-A0AAV6B1I7-F1
#
_entry.id   AF-A0AAV6B1I7-F1
#
_cell.length_a   1.000
_cell.length_b   1.000
_cell.length_c   1.000
_cell.angle_alpha   90.00
_cell.angle_beta   90.00
_cell.angle_gamma   90.00
#
_symmetry.space_group_name_H-M   'P 1'
#
loop_
_entity.id
_entity.type
_entity.pdbx_description
1 polymer ?
#
loop_
_entity_poly.entity_id
_entity_poly.type
_entity_poly.pdbx_seq_one_letter_code
_entity_poly.pdbx_strand_id
1 'polypeptide(L)'
;MKTLVSAVALAALVFAGCQNDFSRAITRAPGDDLILRAHFIGSDRLLKDNSAPSLNEVWKLKSSVELRNHALDRFATLPFLWLSNALPKDAANQAALFRPLLDDALARESFVEWHTSAFSLAAKLPDNRARDWDTNLRRAMTNWKLGTPSPSNRAGTSGWELTKAGVPVVRFTRVDDWVAVTVGPDAANVESNALARVKQFASRPSGAWLEGDANLAQWKGRFSLLDGFSNLPAAHFSLSNRADFVRTLVQFDFPKPHQWKAEPWQIPTNIIWDPLMDFTVVRGISGALEELPVFGKLGWNPAPSQIYGWGVRDFPFQVNYAFPARNVSRQLKNIEPRLRSEITRLAGTNFLGFLMLETNQLNLSWRGMPLAAPQVEVVKDGTREFAVVSFFPFAKLNERPPQELFTQIERPNLVLYDWESTQHRMNTWRQVYQLGEIGTHRMLSPTNALDQRWQSDVMPLLRDCVTELLATAPAQMTLVRKSSIGLSSIELVTLSRWIESASFPAFGFYPPQSPKKLPGKNGANR
;
A
#
# COMPACT_ATOMS: atom_id res chain seq x y z
N MET A 1 -18.05 -5.53 -1.28
CA MET A 1 -17.01 -4.96 -0.38
C MET A 1 -15.58 -4.89 -0.93
N LYS A 2 -15.23 -5.43 -2.12
CA LYS A 2 -13.89 -5.18 -2.71
C LYS A 2 -13.63 -3.70 -3.09
N THR A 3 -14.70 -2.91 -3.31
CA THR A 3 -14.63 -1.68 -4.12
C THR A 3 -14.98 -0.36 -3.41
N LEU A 4 -15.37 -0.35 -2.13
CA LEU A 4 -15.65 0.93 -1.41
C LEU A 4 -14.36 1.57 -0.86
N VAL A 5 -13.40 0.74 -0.47
CA VAL A 5 -12.07 1.19 -0.02
C VAL A 5 -11.23 1.68 -1.21
N SER A 6 -11.59 1.31 -2.45
CA SER A 6 -10.93 1.75 -3.69
C SER A 6 -10.94 3.27 -3.94
N ALA A 7 -11.79 4.03 -3.24
CA ALA A 7 -11.79 5.50 -3.31
C ALA A 7 -10.82 6.17 -2.33
N VAL A 8 -10.45 5.48 -1.22
CA VAL A 8 -9.42 5.94 -0.27
C VAL A 8 -8.05 5.34 -0.63
N ALA A 9 -8.03 4.16 -1.25
CA ALA A 9 -6.81 3.45 -1.66
C ALA A 9 -6.05 4.09 -2.85
N LEU A 10 -6.38 5.33 -3.24
CA LEU A 10 -5.65 6.06 -4.28
C LEU A 10 -4.27 6.55 -3.80
N ALA A 11 -4.03 6.60 -2.48
CA ALA A 11 -2.82 7.18 -1.90
C ALA A 11 -1.74 6.15 -1.50
N ALA A 12 -1.72 4.97 -2.13
CA ALA A 12 -0.78 3.88 -1.83
C ALA A 12 0.14 3.51 -3.01
N LEU A 13 0.25 4.36 -4.05
CA LEU A 13 0.96 4.03 -5.30
C LEU A 13 1.73 5.19 -5.99
N VAL A 14 2.12 6.28 -5.31
CA VAL A 14 2.89 7.38 -5.96
C VAL A 14 3.85 8.14 -5.03
N PHE A 15 5.15 8.27 -5.37
CA PHE A 15 6.23 8.82 -4.50
C PHE A 15 7.58 9.24 -5.24
N ALA A 16 7.82 10.42 -5.93
CA ALA A 16 8.90 11.15 -6.81
C ALA A 16 10.36 11.82 -6.57
N GLY A 17 11.42 11.53 -7.37
CA GLY A 17 12.68 12.37 -7.52
C GLY A 17 14.14 11.88 -7.12
N CYS A 18 14.90 11.28 -8.07
CA CYS A 18 16.36 11.41 -8.43
C CYS A 18 17.62 10.74 -7.78
N GLN A 19 18.24 9.81 -8.54
CA GLN A 19 19.63 9.25 -8.48
C GLN A 19 19.95 8.06 -7.53
N ASN A 20 19.55 6.86 -7.97
CA ASN A 20 20.42 5.68 -8.06
C ASN A 20 20.40 5.24 -9.54
N ASP A 21 21.46 4.60 -10.03
CA ASP A 21 21.62 4.28 -11.46
C ASP A 21 20.82 3.01 -11.85
N PHE A 22 19.52 3.18 -12.08
CA PHE A 22 18.58 2.12 -12.48
C PHE A 22 18.58 1.83 -13.99
N SER A 23 19.74 1.94 -14.66
CA SER A 23 19.93 1.77 -16.11
C SER A 23 19.68 0.34 -16.65
N ARG A 24 19.00 -0.54 -15.89
CA ARG A 24 18.48 -1.83 -16.35
C ARG A 24 17.03 -1.68 -16.81
N ALA A 25 16.83 -1.26 -18.06
CA ALA A 25 15.55 -1.44 -18.73
C ALA A 25 15.27 -2.95 -18.91
N ILE A 26 14.38 -3.51 -18.09
CA ILE A 26 13.91 -4.89 -18.23
C ILE A 26 12.43 -4.86 -18.61
N THR A 27 12.17 -4.72 -19.91
CA THR A 27 10.83 -4.93 -20.46
C THR A 27 10.45 -6.39 -20.26
N ARG A 28 9.70 -6.68 -19.19
CA ARG A 28 9.25 -8.04 -18.87
C ARG A 28 8.30 -8.54 -19.95
N ALA A 29 8.54 -9.75 -20.43
CA ALA A 29 7.75 -10.34 -21.49
C ALA A 29 6.29 -10.56 -21.05
N PRO A 30 5.31 -10.46 -21.97
CA PRO A 30 3.95 -10.93 -21.71
C PRO A 30 3.98 -12.39 -21.25
N GLY A 31 3.49 -12.67 -20.05
CA GLY A 31 3.56 -13.99 -19.41
C GLY A 31 4.54 -14.11 -18.23
N ASP A 32 5.30 -13.06 -17.89
CA ASP A 32 6.08 -13.02 -16.65
C ASP A 32 5.16 -13.16 -15.41
N ASP A 33 5.34 -14.24 -14.66
CA ASP A 33 4.49 -14.64 -13.53
C ASP A 33 5.04 -14.20 -12.15
N LEU A 34 6.17 -13.50 -12.13
CA LEU A 34 6.75 -12.88 -10.93
C LEU A 34 5.82 -11.79 -10.40
N ILE A 35 5.30 -11.95 -9.18
CA ILE A 35 4.45 -10.96 -8.49
C ILE A 35 5.32 -9.90 -7.79
N LEU A 36 6.32 -10.37 -7.03
CA LEU A 36 7.21 -9.57 -6.21
C LEU A 36 8.53 -10.31 -6.00
N ARG A 37 9.68 -9.63 -6.09
CA ARG A 37 10.92 -10.04 -5.45
C ARG A 37 11.52 -8.89 -4.66
N ALA A 38 12.23 -9.18 -3.58
CA ALA A 38 12.92 -8.19 -2.77
C ALA A 38 14.19 -8.76 -2.11
N HIS A 39 15.28 -8.01 -2.15
CA HIS A 39 16.47 -8.17 -1.31
C HIS A 39 16.38 -7.18 -0.15
N PHE A 40 16.67 -7.64 1.06
CA PHE A 40 16.70 -6.82 2.27
C PHE A 40 18.01 -7.05 3.01
N ILE A 41 18.68 -5.99 3.47
CA ILE A 41 19.99 -6.09 4.13
C ILE A 41 19.96 -6.67 5.55
N GLY A 42 18.76 -6.91 6.10
CA GLY A 42 18.55 -7.31 7.49
C GLY A 42 18.48 -6.14 8.47
N SER A 43 17.55 -6.21 9.43
CA SER A 43 17.41 -5.17 10.45
C SER A 43 18.63 -5.05 11.37
N ASP A 44 19.38 -6.14 11.61
CA ASP A 44 20.64 -6.10 12.37
C ASP A 44 21.71 -5.21 11.71
N ARG A 45 21.64 -5.02 10.39
CA ARG A 45 22.54 -4.13 9.63
C ARG A 45 21.92 -2.74 9.49
N LEU A 46 20.63 -2.66 9.15
CA LEU A 46 19.88 -1.40 9.06
C LEU A 46 19.99 -0.57 10.36
N LEU A 47 19.83 -1.20 11.53
CA LEU A 47 19.79 -0.49 12.81
C LEU A 47 21.17 -0.08 13.35
N LYS A 48 22.24 -0.51 12.68
CA LYS A 48 23.62 -0.02 12.89
C LYS A 48 23.94 1.16 11.97
N ASP A 49 23.12 1.39 10.95
CA ASP A 49 23.21 2.56 10.08
C ASP A 49 22.57 3.75 10.79
N ASN A 50 23.41 4.63 11.35
CA ASN A 50 22.97 5.81 12.08
C ASN A 50 22.42 6.93 11.18
N SER A 51 22.38 6.74 9.86
CA SER A 51 22.02 7.78 8.90
C SER A 51 20.52 8.14 8.88
N ALA A 52 19.61 7.24 9.26
CA ALA A 52 18.18 7.57 9.47
C ALA A 52 17.76 7.46 10.95
N PRO A 53 17.95 8.51 11.77
CA PRO A 53 17.63 8.48 13.19
C PRO A 53 16.14 8.21 13.45
N SER A 54 15.22 8.84 12.72
CA SER A 54 13.77 8.60 12.86
C SER A 54 13.38 7.15 12.60
N LEU A 55 13.96 6.49 11.60
CA LEU A 55 13.70 5.06 11.33
C LEU A 55 14.19 4.17 12.48
N ASN A 56 15.39 4.47 13.00
CA ASN A 56 15.96 3.74 14.14
C ASN A 56 15.15 3.93 15.43
N GLU A 57 14.62 5.12 15.67
CA GLU A 57 13.77 5.43 16.82
C GLU A 57 12.41 4.74 16.71
N VAL A 58 11.73 4.91 15.56
CA VAL A 58 10.44 4.26 15.27
C VAL A 58 10.55 2.73 15.37
N TRP A 59 11.63 2.11 14.88
CA TRP A 59 11.81 0.66 14.95
C TRP A 59 11.91 0.12 16.40
N LYS A 60 12.47 0.92 17.30
CA LYS A 60 12.73 0.61 18.71
C LYS A 60 11.55 0.90 19.64
N LEU A 61 10.55 1.67 19.18
CA LEU A 61 9.31 1.89 19.94
C LEU A 61 8.69 0.56 20.39
N LYS A 62 8.24 0.49 21.65
CA LYS A 62 7.60 -0.70 22.22
C LYS A 62 6.39 -1.15 21.38
N SER A 63 5.55 -0.22 20.96
CA SER A 63 4.40 -0.49 20.09
C SER A 63 4.80 -0.96 18.69
N SER A 64 5.93 -0.50 18.14
CA SER A 64 6.48 -1.04 16.88
C SER A 64 6.95 -2.49 17.05
N VAL A 65 7.56 -2.84 18.20
CA VAL A 65 7.92 -4.22 18.54
C VAL A 65 6.66 -5.09 18.67
N GLU A 66 5.63 -4.60 19.37
CA GLU A 66 4.34 -5.29 19.52
C GLU A 66 3.65 -5.52 18.15
N LEU A 67 3.51 -4.49 17.33
CA LEU A 67 2.88 -4.57 16.00
C LEU A 67 3.66 -5.48 15.03
N ARG A 68 4.99 -5.40 15.05
CA ARG A 68 5.88 -6.28 14.27
C ARG A 68 5.73 -7.74 14.69
N ASN A 69 5.72 -8.02 16.00
CA ASN A 69 5.52 -9.38 16.50
C ASN A 69 4.14 -9.92 16.12
N HIS A 70 3.07 -9.13 16.25
CA HIS A 70 1.72 -9.52 15.81
C HIS A 70 1.69 -9.86 14.30
N ALA A 71 2.32 -9.03 13.46
CA ALA A 71 2.41 -9.29 12.03
C ALA A 71 3.17 -10.60 11.73
N LEU A 72 4.33 -10.84 12.38
CA LEU A 72 5.14 -12.05 12.21
C LEU A 72 4.40 -13.32 12.69
N ASP A 73 3.70 -13.26 13.82
CA ASP A 73 2.90 -14.37 14.36
C ASP A 73 1.80 -14.78 13.38
N ARG A 74 1.15 -13.80 12.74
CA ARG A 74 0.11 -14.06 11.74
C ARG A 74 0.69 -14.49 10.39
N PHE A 75 1.79 -13.91 9.93
CA PHE A 75 2.50 -14.39 8.74
C PHE A 75 3.00 -15.84 8.90
N ALA A 76 3.37 -16.27 10.11
CA ALA A 76 3.77 -17.65 10.37
C ALA A 76 2.63 -18.68 10.13
N THR A 77 1.38 -18.22 9.97
CA THR A 77 0.23 -19.07 9.56
C THR A 77 0.09 -19.23 8.04
N LEU A 78 0.78 -18.43 7.21
CA LEU A 78 0.66 -18.49 5.74
C LEU A 78 0.94 -19.89 5.16
N PRO A 79 1.97 -20.64 5.61
CA PRO A 79 2.23 -21.98 5.08
C PRO A 79 1.05 -22.95 5.25
N PHE A 80 0.32 -22.85 6.36
CA PHE A 80 -0.91 -23.63 6.59
C PHE A 80 -2.05 -23.19 5.65
N LEU A 81 -2.26 -21.88 5.49
CA LEU A 81 -3.30 -21.34 4.61
C LEU A 81 -3.06 -21.69 3.14
N TRP A 82 -1.81 -21.68 2.70
CA TRP A 82 -1.46 -21.99 1.30
C TRP A 82 -1.53 -23.49 1.00
N LEU A 83 -1.16 -24.34 1.96
CA LEU A 83 -1.20 -25.79 1.82
C LEU A 83 -2.55 -26.41 2.23
N SER A 84 -3.56 -25.63 2.66
CA SER A 84 -4.78 -26.14 3.32
C SER A 84 -5.49 -27.29 2.59
N ASN A 85 -5.48 -27.27 1.24
CA ASN A 85 -6.12 -28.29 0.40
C ASN A 85 -5.33 -29.62 0.34
N ALA A 86 -4.04 -29.59 0.69
CA ALA A 86 -3.13 -30.74 0.74
C ALA A 86 -2.95 -31.30 2.16
N LEU A 87 -3.51 -30.63 3.18
CA LEU A 87 -3.36 -30.98 4.59
C LEU A 87 -4.51 -31.88 5.11
N PRO A 88 -4.26 -32.72 6.13
CA PRO A 88 -5.31 -33.36 6.90
C PRO A 88 -6.31 -32.35 7.47
N LYS A 89 -7.61 -32.71 7.57
CA LYS A 89 -8.67 -31.82 8.08
C LYS A 89 -8.46 -31.36 9.53
N ASP A 90 -7.71 -32.14 10.31
CA ASP A 90 -7.34 -31.94 11.70
C ASP A 90 -5.94 -31.30 11.88
N ALA A 91 -5.28 -30.90 10.79
CA ALA A 91 -3.92 -30.37 10.84
C ALA A 91 -3.85 -29.04 11.62
N ALA A 92 -3.01 -29.00 12.66
CA ALA A 92 -2.63 -27.75 13.31
C ALA A 92 -1.76 -26.88 12.37
N ASN A 93 -1.80 -25.56 12.55
CA ASN A 93 -1.16 -24.60 11.65
C ASN A 93 0.38 -24.58 11.67
N GLN A 94 1.02 -25.24 12.65
CA GLN A 94 2.47 -25.29 12.85
C GLN A 94 3.18 -23.92 12.93
N ALA A 95 2.46 -22.82 13.21
CA ALA A 95 3.00 -21.47 13.12
C ALA A 95 4.27 -21.25 13.97
N ALA A 96 4.35 -21.87 15.15
CA ALA A 96 5.53 -21.85 16.02
C ALA A 96 6.81 -22.41 15.38
N LEU A 97 6.70 -23.27 14.35
CA LEU A 97 7.85 -23.81 13.61
C LEU A 97 8.33 -22.86 12.51
N PHE A 98 7.42 -22.07 11.91
CA PHE A 98 7.74 -21.09 10.87
C PHE A 98 8.13 -19.71 11.44
N ARG A 99 7.63 -19.36 12.62
CA ARG A 99 7.88 -18.06 13.28
C ARG A 99 9.37 -17.71 13.42
N PRO A 100 10.30 -18.64 13.76
CA PRO A 100 11.74 -18.34 13.81
C PRO A 100 12.38 -18.08 12.44
N LEU A 101 11.82 -18.61 11.35
CA LEU A 101 12.32 -18.36 9.99
C LEU A 101 12.05 -16.90 9.60
N LEU A 102 10.89 -16.38 9.99
CA LEU A 102 10.51 -14.98 9.77
C LEU A 102 11.33 -14.00 10.64
N ASP A 103 11.70 -14.39 11.88
CA ASP A 103 12.68 -13.64 12.68
C ASP A 103 14.02 -13.52 11.97
N ASP A 104 14.60 -14.66 11.56
CA ASP A 104 15.91 -14.68 10.92
C ASP A 104 15.91 -13.89 9.60
N ALA A 105 14.84 -14.02 8.79
CA ALA A 105 14.69 -13.29 7.54
C ALA A 105 14.51 -11.77 7.72
N LEU A 106 14.02 -11.32 8.88
CA LEU A 106 13.90 -9.90 9.21
C LEU A 106 15.13 -9.35 9.95
N ALA A 107 15.80 -10.17 10.76
CA ALA A 107 17.05 -9.80 11.43
C ALA A 107 18.21 -9.68 10.43
N ARG A 108 18.31 -10.61 9.48
CA ARG A 108 19.49 -10.79 8.63
C ARG A 108 19.22 -10.51 7.16
N GLU A 109 20.31 -10.45 6.40
CA GLU A 109 20.26 -10.32 4.95
C GLU A 109 19.40 -11.43 4.36
N SER A 110 18.38 -11.06 3.61
CA SER A 110 17.36 -11.97 3.10
C SER A 110 16.90 -11.57 1.70
N PHE A 111 16.31 -12.55 1.02
CA PHE A 111 15.78 -12.39 -0.32
C PHE A 111 14.49 -13.19 -0.45
N VAL A 112 13.46 -12.59 -1.05
CA VAL A 112 12.18 -13.23 -1.35
C VAL A 112 11.88 -13.11 -2.83
N GLU A 113 11.35 -14.16 -3.44
CA GLU A 113 10.88 -14.16 -4.85
C GLU A 113 9.55 -14.93 -4.89
N TRP A 114 8.46 -14.22 -5.20
CA TRP A 114 7.08 -14.69 -5.16
C TRP A 114 6.45 -14.61 -6.54
N HIS A 115 6.02 -15.76 -7.04
CA HIS A 115 5.41 -15.99 -8.34
C HIS A 115 3.93 -16.36 -8.19
N THR A 116 3.20 -16.45 -9.30
CA THR A 116 1.77 -16.85 -9.29
C THR A 116 1.51 -18.19 -8.61
N SER A 117 2.45 -19.13 -8.70
CA SER A 117 2.33 -20.51 -8.23
C SER A 117 3.46 -20.96 -7.31
N ALA A 118 4.56 -20.20 -7.22
CA ALA A 118 5.75 -20.55 -6.46
C ALA A 118 6.25 -19.40 -5.56
N PHE A 119 7.06 -19.74 -4.57
CA PHE A 119 7.62 -18.80 -3.60
C PHE A 119 8.99 -19.31 -3.12
N SER A 120 9.98 -18.44 -3.03
CA SER A 120 11.27 -18.72 -2.39
C SER A 120 11.58 -17.66 -1.34
N LEU A 121 12.06 -18.10 -0.18
CA LEU A 121 12.65 -17.28 0.87
C LEU A 121 14.08 -17.77 1.12
N ALA A 122 15.06 -16.90 0.88
CA ALA A 122 16.46 -17.12 1.23
C ALA A 122 16.90 -16.16 2.34
N ALA A 123 17.78 -16.62 3.23
CA ALA A 123 18.40 -15.80 4.26
C ALA A 123 19.86 -16.22 4.49
N LYS A 124 20.71 -15.26 4.86
CA LYS A 124 22.10 -15.50 5.24
C LYS A 124 22.17 -15.91 6.71
N LEU A 125 22.50 -17.17 7.00
CA LEU A 125 22.39 -17.78 8.32
C LEU A 125 23.68 -18.52 8.73
N PRO A 126 24.14 -18.39 9.99
CA PRO A 126 25.14 -19.27 10.57
C PRO A 126 24.57 -20.68 10.83
N ASP A 127 25.46 -21.66 10.92
CA ASP A 127 25.17 -23.10 11.02
C ASP A 127 24.17 -23.54 12.09
N ASN A 128 24.07 -22.84 13.22
CA ASN A 128 23.06 -23.15 14.23
C ASN A 128 21.65 -22.81 13.73
N ARG A 129 21.44 -21.61 13.16
CA ARG A 129 20.14 -21.18 12.64
C ARG A 129 19.75 -21.91 11.36
N ALA A 130 20.71 -22.25 10.51
CA ALA A 130 20.49 -23.14 9.37
C ALA A 130 19.94 -24.52 9.81
N ARG A 131 20.46 -25.10 10.91
CA ARG A 131 19.97 -26.36 11.49
C ARG A 131 18.61 -26.22 12.17
N ASP A 132 18.33 -25.07 12.81
CA ASP A 132 17.00 -24.77 13.36
C ASP A 132 15.94 -24.73 12.25
N TRP A 133 16.24 -24.09 11.11
CA TRP A 133 15.36 -24.07 9.94
C TRP A 133 15.08 -25.47 9.41
N ASP A 134 16.13 -26.28 9.16
CA ASP A 134 15.99 -27.67 8.70
C ASP A 134 15.11 -28.50 9.65
N THR A 135 15.41 -28.44 10.96
CA THR A 135 14.68 -29.18 12.00
C THR A 135 13.21 -28.78 12.06
N ASN A 136 12.91 -27.48 12.03
CA ASN A 136 11.55 -26.98 12.10
C ASN A 136 10.73 -27.32 10.86
N LEU A 137 11.32 -27.17 9.67
CA LEU A 137 10.65 -27.48 8.40
C LEU A 137 10.36 -28.97 8.29
N ARG A 138 11.33 -29.85 8.56
CA ARG A 138 11.11 -31.30 8.60
C ARG A 138 10.00 -31.67 9.57
N ARG A 139 10.03 -31.11 10.79
CA ARG A 139 8.99 -31.33 11.81
C ARG A 139 7.60 -30.87 11.32
N ALA A 140 7.50 -29.74 10.64
CA ALA A 140 6.24 -29.27 10.06
C ALA A 140 5.72 -30.25 8.98
N MET A 141 6.58 -30.70 8.06
CA MET A 141 6.20 -31.68 7.02
C MET A 141 5.74 -33.02 7.61
N THR A 142 6.43 -33.51 8.66
CA THR A 142 6.06 -34.71 9.41
C THR A 142 4.71 -34.54 10.12
N ASN A 143 4.52 -33.44 10.87
CA ASN A 143 3.28 -33.16 11.60
C ASN A 143 2.07 -33.04 10.65
N TRP A 144 2.29 -32.53 9.45
CA TRP A 144 1.30 -32.43 8.38
C TRP A 144 1.10 -33.71 7.55
N LYS A 145 1.83 -34.80 7.85
CA LYS A 145 1.71 -36.08 7.12
C LYS A 145 1.97 -35.92 5.60
N LEU A 146 2.83 -34.98 5.23
CA LEU A 146 3.17 -34.69 3.83
C LEU A 146 4.23 -35.64 3.25
N GLY A 147 4.83 -36.50 4.09
CA GLY A 147 5.82 -37.50 3.70
C GLY A 147 7.20 -37.21 4.28
N THR A 148 8.18 -38.02 3.88
CA THR A 148 9.57 -37.89 4.30
C THR A 148 10.37 -37.18 3.21
N PRO A 149 11.02 -36.03 3.50
CA PRO A 149 11.88 -35.38 2.52
C PRO A 149 13.10 -36.23 2.13
N SER A 150 13.39 -36.33 0.83
CA SER A 150 14.57 -37.00 0.30
C SER A 150 15.76 -36.05 0.21
N PRO A 151 17.01 -36.51 0.38
CA PRO A 151 18.20 -35.68 0.15
C PRO A 151 18.22 -35.12 -1.27
N SER A 152 18.56 -33.84 -1.41
CA SER A 152 18.68 -33.15 -2.70
C SER A 152 20.03 -32.45 -2.77
N ASN A 153 20.93 -33.00 -3.58
CA ASN A 153 22.26 -32.45 -3.82
C ASN A 153 22.36 -32.10 -5.32
N ARG A 154 22.57 -30.83 -5.65
CA ARG A 154 22.82 -30.37 -7.03
C ARG A 154 23.93 -29.34 -7.02
N ALA A 155 24.89 -29.42 -7.94
CA ALA A 155 25.84 -28.35 -8.27
C ALA A 155 26.38 -27.50 -7.08
N GLY A 156 26.95 -28.16 -6.06
CA GLY A 156 27.53 -27.48 -4.88
C GLY A 156 26.53 -27.06 -3.80
N THR A 157 25.26 -27.46 -3.91
CA THR A 157 24.24 -27.27 -2.87
C THR A 157 23.99 -28.56 -2.08
N SER A 158 23.61 -28.40 -0.80
CA SER A 158 23.20 -29.49 0.08
C SER A 158 21.80 -29.22 0.63
N GLY A 159 20.93 -30.22 0.68
CA GLY A 159 19.57 -29.99 1.13
C GLY A 159 18.64 -31.19 1.03
N TRP A 160 17.34 -30.90 0.94
CA TRP A 160 16.31 -31.91 0.72
C TRP A 160 15.15 -31.36 -0.11
N GLU A 161 14.41 -32.30 -0.70
CA GLU A 161 13.17 -32.04 -1.43
C GLU A 161 12.06 -32.92 -0.88
N LEU A 162 10.84 -32.40 -0.85
CA LEU A 162 9.63 -33.14 -0.60
C LEU A 162 8.71 -33.01 -1.81
N THR A 163 8.51 -34.14 -2.49
CA THR A 163 7.66 -34.26 -3.67
C THR A 163 6.59 -35.31 -3.40
N LYS A 164 5.31 -34.90 -3.41
CA LYS A 164 4.14 -35.77 -3.18
C LYS A 164 2.99 -35.33 -4.09
N ALA A 165 2.29 -36.28 -4.70
CA ALA A 165 1.16 -35.99 -5.57
C ALA A 165 0.08 -35.15 -4.83
N GLY A 166 -0.40 -34.08 -5.48
CA GLY A 166 -1.36 -33.14 -4.90
C GLY A 166 -0.78 -32.14 -3.89
N VAL A 167 0.54 -32.14 -3.67
CA VAL A 167 1.25 -31.20 -2.79
C VAL A 167 2.24 -30.38 -3.62
N PRO A 168 2.35 -29.05 -3.44
CA PRO A 168 3.45 -28.28 -4.01
C PRO A 168 4.80 -28.87 -3.59
N VAL A 169 5.79 -28.88 -4.50
CA VAL A 169 7.15 -29.34 -4.16
C VAL A 169 7.71 -28.37 -3.12
N VAL A 170 8.30 -28.90 -2.03
CA VAL A 170 8.99 -28.12 -1.00
C VAL A 170 10.47 -28.47 -1.05
N ARG A 171 11.33 -27.46 -1.17
CA ARG A 171 12.79 -27.59 -1.15
C ARG A 171 13.38 -26.80 0.01
N PHE A 172 14.37 -27.39 0.66
CA PHE A 172 15.27 -26.72 1.59
C PHE A 172 16.68 -26.91 1.06
N THR A 173 17.40 -25.82 0.86
CA THR A 173 18.72 -25.84 0.23
C THR A 173 19.67 -24.91 0.97
N ARG A 174 20.89 -25.39 1.23
CA ARG A 174 22.00 -24.61 1.77
C ARG A 174 23.12 -24.49 0.72
N VAL A 175 23.62 -23.27 0.56
CA VAL A 175 24.75 -22.91 -0.31
C VAL A 175 25.56 -21.83 0.39
N ASP A 176 26.84 -22.08 0.66
CA ASP A 176 27.69 -21.16 1.42
C ASP A 176 27.02 -20.79 2.78
N ASP A 177 26.97 -19.49 3.13
CA ASP A 177 26.25 -18.94 4.29
C ASP A 177 24.72 -18.81 4.07
N TRP A 178 24.20 -19.18 2.90
CA TRP A 178 22.79 -18.96 2.53
C TRP A 178 21.95 -20.22 2.68
N VAL A 179 20.74 -20.03 3.21
CA VAL A 179 19.70 -21.06 3.31
C VAL A 179 18.47 -20.56 2.56
N ALA A 180 17.92 -21.40 1.70
CA ALA A 180 16.71 -21.14 0.92
C ALA A 180 15.62 -22.18 1.24
N VAL A 181 14.38 -21.71 1.32
CA VAL A 181 13.16 -22.51 1.39
C VAL A 181 12.30 -22.14 0.21
N THR A 182 12.03 -23.10 -0.67
CA THR A 182 11.27 -22.85 -1.91
C THR A 182 10.08 -23.79 -1.99
N VAL A 183 8.92 -23.27 -2.38
CA VAL A 183 7.65 -24.01 -2.47
C VAL A 183 6.98 -23.68 -3.79
N GLY A 184 6.48 -24.70 -4.51
CA GLY A 184 5.72 -24.50 -5.76
C GLY A 184 6.02 -25.53 -6.84
N PRO A 185 5.40 -25.41 -8.03
CA PRO A 185 5.90 -26.07 -9.22
C PRO A 185 7.27 -25.47 -9.60
N ASP A 186 8.12 -26.27 -10.24
CA ASP A 186 9.45 -25.86 -10.70
C ASP A 186 10.34 -25.18 -9.64
N ALA A 187 10.17 -25.58 -8.36
CA ALA A 187 10.86 -24.99 -7.22
C ALA A 187 12.39 -24.97 -7.37
N ALA A 188 12.99 -25.92 -8.12
CA ALA A 188 14.43 -25.94 -8.36
C ALA A 188 14.92 -24.77 -9.23
N ASN A 189 14.15 -24.33 -10.22
CA ASN A 189 14.52 -23.19 -11.06
C ASN A 189 14.30 -21.85 -10.34
N VAL A 190 13.19 -21.72 -9.60
CA VAL A 190 12.92 -20.53 -8.76
C VAL A 190 14.02 -20.35 -7.71
N GLU A 191 14.41 -21.43 -7.03
CA GLU A 191 15.53 -21.46 -6.08
C GLU A 191 16.87 -21.09 -6.73
N SER A 192 17.18 -21.66 -7.91
CA SER A 192 18.42 -21.36 -8.64
C SER A 192 18.50 -19.88 -9.04
N ASN A 193 17.37 -19.30 -9.48
CA ASN A 193 17.27 -17.87 -9.81
C ASN A 193 17.46 -16.99 -8.57
N ALA A 194 16.80 -17.31 -7.46
CA ALA A 194 16.93 -16.58 -6.21
C ALA A 194 18.38 -16.57 -5.68
N LEU A 195 19.03 -17.74 -5.66
CA LEU A 195 20.43 -17.87 -5.24
C LEU A 195 21.41 -17.16 -6.19
N ALA A 196 21.15 -17.17 -7.51
CA ALA A 196 21.94 -16.41 -8.48
C ALA A 196 21.81 -14.89 -8.28
N ARG A 197 20.61 -14.39 -7.98
CA ARG A 197 20.37 -12.98 -7.65
C ARG A 197 21.07 -12.56 -6.37
N VAL A 198 20.98 -13.37 -5.31
CA VAL A 198 21.72 -13.17 -4.05
C VAL A 198 23.23 -13.00 -4.30
N LYS A 199 23.82 -13.89 -5.13
CA LYS A 199 25.24 -13.76 -5.53
C LYS A 199 25.50 -12.48 -6.36
N GLN A 200 24.54 -12.04 -7.18
CA GLN A 200 24.63 -10.77 -7.90
C GLN A 200 24.65 -9.57 -6.94
N PHE A 201 23.73 -9.48 -5.97
CA PHE A 201 23.68 -8.38 -4.99
C PHE A 201 24.97 -8.30 -4.17
N ALA A 202 25.50 -9.44 -3.72
CA ALA A 202 26.79 -9.50 -3.02
C ALA A 202 27.97 -8.98 -3.88
N SER A 203 27.96 -9.24 -5.19
CA SER A 203 29.01 -8.77 -6.11
C SER A 203 28.89 -7.29 -6.53
N ARG A 204 27.69 -6.71 -6.44
CA ARG A 204 27.40 -5.31 -6.84
C ARG A 204 26.38 -4.68 -5.88
N PRO A 205 26.79 -4.28 -4.67
CA PRO A 205 25.89 -3.67 -3.70
C PRO A 205 25.34 -2.33 -4.22
N SER A 206 24.02 -2.16 -4.21
CA SER A 206 23.34 -0.92 -4.61
C SER A 206 23.46 0.21 -3.58
N GLY A 207 23.78 -0.12 -2.32
CA GLY A 207 23.65 0.78 -1.18
C GLY A 207 22.21 0.94 -0.66
N ALA A 208 21.22 0.29 -1.29
CA ALA A 208 19.87 0.22 -0.76
C ALA A 208 19.81 -0.71 0.47
N TRP A 209 18.87 -0.41 1.37
CA TRP A 209 18.54 -1.28 2.49
C TRP A 209 17.50 -2.35 2.10
N LEU A 210 16.59 -1.99 1.21
CA LEU A 210 15.57 -2.87 0.63
C LEU A 210 15.51 -2.52 -0.86
N GLU A 211 15.63 -3.49 -1.76
CA GLU A 211 15.48 -3.27 -3.20
C GLU A 211 14.80 -4.46 -3.88
N GLY A 212 14.21 -4.28 -5.05
CA GLY A 212 13.52 -5.37 -5.73
C GLY A 212 12.64 -4.96 -6.89
N ASP A 213 11.70 -5.83 -7.22
CA ASP A 213 10.80 -5.64 -8.35
C ASP A 213 9.39 -6.17 -8.05
N ALA A 214 8.35 -5.53 -8.60
CA ALA A 214 6.98 -6.04 -8.64
C ALA A 214 6.38 -5.91 -10.05
N ASN A 215 5.53 -6.86 -10.45
CA ASN A 215 4.80 -6.77 -11.73
C ASN A 215 3.34 -6.39 -11.45
N LEU A 216 2.95 -5.13 -11.62
CA LEU A 216 1.62 -4.66 -11.19
C LEU A 216 0.47 -5.38 -11.95
N ALA A 217 0.72 -5.92 -13.14
CA ALA A 217 -0.25 -6.74 -13.85
C ALA A 217 -0.66 -7.99 -13.06
N GLN A 218 0.27 -8.60 -12.32
CA GLN A 218 0.00 -9.77 -11.46
C GLN A 218 -0.75 -9.44 -10.17
N TRP A 219 -0.93 -8.15 -9.85
CA TRP A 219 -1.73 -7.70 -8.70
C TRP A 219 -3.22 -7.47 -9.03
N LYS A 220 -3.62 -7.63 -10.30
CA LYS A 220 -5.04 -7.74 -10.68
C LYS A 220 -5.74 -8.89 -9.91
N GLY A 221 -7.01 -8.72 -9.61
CA GLY A 221 -7.83 -9.62 -8.79
C GLY A 221 -7.50 -9.61 -7.29
N ARG A 222 -6.23 -9.38 -6.92
CA ARG A 222 -5.73 -9.18 -5.55
C ARG A 222 -6.05 -7.77 -5.05
N PHE A 223 -5.84 -6.75 -5.90
CA PHE A 223 -6.20 -5.36 -5.64
C PHE A 223 -7.11 -4.84 -6.76
N SER A 224 -8.42 -4.85 -6.53
CA SER A 224 -9.42 -4.64 -7.59
C SER A 224 -9.50 -3.22 -8.18
N LEU A 225 -8.69 -2.28 -7.66
CA LEU A 225 -8.47 -0.99 -8.32
C LEU A 225 -7.70 -1.17 -9.64
N LEU A 226 -6.80 -2.15 -9.70
CA LEU A 226 -5.94 -2.43 -10.86
C LEU A 226 -6.67 -3.15 -12.00
N ASP A 227 -7.84 -3.75 -11.74
CA ASP A 227 -8.53 -4.64 -12.68
C ASP A 227 -8.86 -3.92 -14.01
N GLY A 228 -9.25 -2.65 -13.95
CA GLY A 228 -9.59 -1.83 -15.11
C GLY A 228 -8.41 -1.37 -15.96
N PHE A 229 -7.20 -1.29 -15.39
CA PHE A 229 -6.03 -0.74 -16.08
C PHE A 229 -5.46 -1.71 -17.12
N SER A 230 -5.37 -1.27 -18.36
CA SER A 230 -4.92 -2.03 -19.53
C SER A 230 -3.39 -2.08 -19.70
N ASN A 231 -2.68 -1.07 -19.19
CA ASN A 231 -1.24 -0.88 -19.37
C ASN A 231 -0.51 -0.75 -18.01
N LEU A 232 -0.60 -1.78 -17.16
CA LEU A 232 0.08 -1.78 -15.85
C LEU A 232 1.59 -2.01 -16.00
N PRO A 233 2.44 -1.24 -15.31
CA PRO A 233 3.89 -1.34 -15.43
C PRO A 233 4.50 -2.46 -14.57
N ALA A 234 5.73 -2.83 -14.90
CA ALA A 234 6.65 -3.37 -13.91
C ALA A 234 7.21 -2.24 -13.05
N ALA A 235 7.49 -2.51 -11.78
CA ALA A 235 8.04 -1.56 -10.83
C ALA A 235 9.38 -2.08 -10.30
N HIS A 236 10.45 -1.30 -10.39
CA HIS A 236 11.77 -1.58 -9.81
C HIS A 236 11.98 -0.65 -8.63
N PHE A 237 12.05 -1.16 -7.40
CA PHE A 237 12.04 -0.34 -6.18
C PHE A 237 13.33 -0.42 -5.36
N SER A 238 13.60 0.62 -4.58
CA SER A 238 14.62 0.67 -3.53
C SER A 238 14.21 1.61 -2.39
N LEU A 239 14.62 1.28 -1.17
CA LEU A 239 14.63 2.15 -0.01
C LEU A 239 16.09 2.27 0.45
N SER A 240 16.55 3.50 0.68
CA SER A 240 17.93 3.83 1.00
C SER A 240 17.99 5.01 1.97
N ASN A 241 19.16 5.27 2.58
CA ASN A 241 19.39 6.57 3.19
C ASN A 241 19.51 7.66 2.12
N ARG A 242 19.05 8.87 2.45
CA ARG A 242 19.70 10.08 1.94
C ARG A 242 19.66 11.17 3.02
N ALA A 243 20.83 11.62 3.48
CA ALA A 243 20.94 12.57 4.58
C ALA A 243 20.13 12.10 5.82
N ASP A 244 19.21 12.92 6.33
CA ASP A 244 18.42 12.63 7.54
C ASP A 244 17.12 11.83 7.30
N PHE A 245 16.87 11.37 6.07
CA PHE A 245 15.59 10.79 5.67
C PHE A 245 15.69 9.43 4.96
N VAL A 246 14.60 8.68 5.03
CA VAL A 246 14.41 7.48 4.22
C VAL A 246 13.98 7.89 2.82
N ARG A 247 14.73 7.37 1.86
CA ARG A 247 14.57 7.60 0.43
C ARG A 247 14.01 6.36 -0.23
N THR A 248 12.71 6.36 -0.52
CA THR A 248 12.09 5.37 -1.41
C THR A 248 12.34 5.79 -2.86
N LEU A 249 12.58 4.88 -3.80
CA LEU A 249 12.74 5.14 -5.25
C LEU A 249 12.15 3.96 -6.01
N VAL A 250 11.26 4.19 -6.97
CA VAL A 250 10.70 3.21 -7.88
C VAL A 250 10.80 3.70 -9.32
N GLN A 251 11.15 2.82 -10.26
CA GLN A 251 10.99 3.05 -11.69
C GLN A 251 9.83 2.21 -12.19
N PHE A 252 8.88 2.83 -12.90
CA PHE A 252 7.79 2.15 -13.57
C PHE A 252 8.11 1.98 -15.05
N ASP A 253 8.26 0.73 -15.49
CA ASP A 253 8.47 0.35 -16.88
C ASP A 253 7.16 -0.18 -17.47
N PHE A 254 6.54 0.61 -18.36
CA PHE A 254 5.24 0.30 -18.96
C PHE A 254 5.41 -0.60 -20.20
N PRO A 255 4.58 -1.64 -20.39
CA PRO A 255 4.61 -2.48 -21.59
C PRO A 255 4.35 -1.72 -22.90
N LYS A 256 3.63 -0.60 -22.83
CA LYS A 256 3.36 0.33 -23.94
C LYS A 256 3.56 1.77 -23.47
N PRO A 257 3.86 2.73 -24.38
CA PRO A 257 3.95 4.12 -24.02
C PRO A 257 2.70 4.61 -23.28
N HIS A 258 2.89 5.30 -22.14
CA HIS A 258 1.83 5.64 -21.19
C HIS A 258 0.89 6.76 -21.65
N GLN A 259 1.14 7.35 -22.82
CA GLN A 259 0.35 8.42 -23.47
C GLN A 259 0.11 9.71 -22.67
N TRP A 260 0.53 9.78 -21.40
CA TRP A 260 0.55 11.00 -20.59
C TRP A 260 1.17 12.18 -21.35
N LYS A 261 0.52 13.34 -21.22
CA LYS A 261 0.97 14.62 -21.78
C LYS A 261 0.95 15.67 -20.68
N ALA A 262 1.94 16.55 -20.72
CA ALA A 262 1.99 17.72 -19.85
C ALA A 262 0.87 18.69 -20.24
N GLU A 263 0.13 19.17 -19.24
CA GLU A 263 -0.85 20.25 -19.38
C GLU A 263 -0.43 21.45 -18.52
N PRO A 264 -0.77 22.69 -18.93
CA PRO A 264 -0.65 23.86 -18.07
C PRO A 264 -1.52 23.69 -16.81
N TRP A 265 -0.93 23.96 -15.64
CA TRP A 265 -1.66 23.89 -14.37
C TRP A 265 -2.78 24.94 -14.31
N GLN A 266 -3.95 24.52 -13.86
CA GLN A 266 -5.12 25.34 -13.58
C GLN A 266 -5.42 25.33 -12.07
N ILE A 267 -4.44 25.70 -11.27
CA ILE A 267 -4.53 25.68 -9.80
C ILE A 267 -5.59 26.68 -9.32
N PRO A 268 -6.50 26.30 -8.41
CA PRO A 268 -7.50 27.20 -7.84
C PRO A 268 -6.90 28.01 -6.67
N THR A 269 -5.89 28.84 -6.98
CA THR A 269 -5.10 29.60 -5.99
C THR A 269 -5.93 30.49 -5.06
N ASN A 270 -7.13 30.95 -5.47
CA ASN A 270 -7.93 31.84 -4.63
C ASN A 270 -8.71 31.14 -3.51
N ILE A 271 -8.77 29.80 -3.50
CA ILE A 271 -9.50 29.01 -2.48
C ILE A 271 -8.60 28.08 -1.64
N ILE A 272 -7.30 28.06 -1.92
CA ILE A 272 -6.29 27.40 -1.10
C ILE A 272 -5.73 28.46 -0.13
N TRP A 273 -5.56 28.08 1.13
CA TRP A 273 -5.17 28.97 2.23
C TRP A 273 -4.25 28.25 3.21
N ASP A 274 -3.41 29.02 3.88
CA ASP A 274 -2.59 28.56 5.01
C ASP A 274 -3.31 28.68 6.36
N PRO A 275 -2.90 27.91 7.40
CA PRO A 275 -1.77 26.98 7.41
C PRO A 275 -2.11 25.60 6.81
N LEU A 276 -1.37 25.21 5.77
CA LEU A 276 -1.50 23.92 5.13
C LEU A 276 -0.95 22.78 5.99
N MET A 277 -1.62 21.63 5.90
CA MET A 277 -1.21 20.33 6.41
C MET A 277 -0.68 19.43 5.31
N ASP A 278 -1.25 19.56 4.11
CA ASP A 278 -0.90 18.82 2.91
C ASP A 278 -1.28 19.62 1.65
N PHE A 279 -0.57 19.35 0.57
CA PHE A 279 -0.83 19.87 -0.76
C PHE A 279 -0.47 18.81 -1.81
N THR A 280 -1.48 18.31 -2.51
CA THR A 280 -1.37 17.31 -3.57
C THR A 280 -1.80 17.93 -4.90
N VAL A 281 -1.02 17.77 -5.97
CA VAL A 281 -1.43 18.12 -7.33
C VAL A 281 -1.13 16.97 -8.28
N VAL A 282 -2.00 16.75 -9.25
CA VAL A 282 -1.81 15.74 -10.29
C VAL A 282 -2.41 16.23 -11.61
N ARG A 283 -1.76 15.93 -12.75
CA ARG A 283 -2.22 16.32 -14.09
C ARG A 283 -2.02 15.24 -15.15
N GLY A 284 -2.72 15.36 -16.27
CA GLY A 284 -2.65 14.42 -17.41
C GLY A 284 -3.27 13.05 -17.10
N ILE A 285 -4.19 12.98 -16.13
CA ILE A 285 -4.74 11.72 -15.60
C ILE A 285 -6.14 11.36 -16.12
N SER A 286 -6.71 12.12 -17.06
CA SER A 286 -8.06 11.87 -17.59
C SER A 286 -8.26 10.43 -18.06
N GLY A 287 -7.36 9.91 -18.91
CA GLY A 287 -7.40 8.52 -19.37
C GLY A 287 -7.23 7.49 -18.24
N ALA A 288 -6.38 7.77 -17.25
CA ALA A 288 -6.21 6.90 -16.09
C ALA A 288 -7.46 6.86 -15.20
N LEU A 289 -8.23 7.96 -15.12
CA LEU A 289 -9.53 8.00 -14.45
C LEU A 289 -10.61 7.27 -15.26
N GLU A 290 -10.58 7.34 -16.59
CA GLU A 290 -11.53 6.61 -17.45
C GLU A 290 -11.37 5.09 -17.33
N GLU A 291 -10.15 4.59 -17.10
CA GLU A 291 -9.88 3.17 -16.80
C GLU A 291 -10.33 2.73 -15.38
N LEU A 292 -10.74 3.65 -14.49
CA LEU A 292 -11.24 3.29 -13.15
C LEU A 292 -12.68 2.76 -13.20
N PRO A 293 -12.96 1.51 -12.74
CA PRO A 293 -14.29 0.90 -12.84
C PRO A 293 -15.43 1.61 -12.09
N VAL A 294 -15.10 2.49 -11.15
CA VAL A 294 -16.09 3.34 -10.44
C VAL A 294 -16.34 4.63 -11.20
N PHE A 295 -15.28 5.30 -11.69
CA PHE A 295 -15.39 6.60 -12.33
C PHE A 295 -16.22 6.56 -13.62
N GLY A 296 -15.95 5.58 -14.50
CA GLY A 296 -16.71 5.39 -15.74
C GLY A 296 -18.22 5.16 -15.51
N LYS A 297 -18.62 4.64 -14.36
CA LYS A 297 -20.04 4.46 -13.99
C LYS A 297 -20.72 5.73 -13.51
N LEU A 298 -19.97 6.62 -12.84
CA LEU A 298 -20.51 7.89 -12.37
C LEU A 298 -20.94 8.77 -13.55
N GLY A 299 -20.26 8.68 -14.70
CA GLY A 299 -20.64 9.41 -15.91
C GLY A 299 -20.33 10.91 -15.88
N TRP A 300 -19.35 11.30 -15.06
CA TRP A 300 -18.75 12.63 -15.11
C TRP A 300 -18.01 12.82 -16.44
N ASN A 301 -18.21 13.92 -17.16
CA ASN A 301 -17.71 14.09 -18.53
C ASN A 301 -17.40 15.58 -18.84
N PRO A 302 -16.18 15.91 -19.29
CA PRO A 302 -15.01 15.04 -19.48
C PRO A 302 -14.42 14.56 -18.15
N ALA A 303 -13.66 13.47 -18.19
CA ALA A 303 -12.83 13.07 -17.05
C ALA A 303 -11.85 14.19 -16.70
N PRO A 304 -11.70 14.58 -15.41
CA PRO A 304 -10.82 15.68 -15.05
C PRO A 304 -9.37 15.27 -15.28
N SER A 305 -8.66 16.04 -16.10
CA SER A 305 -7.23 15.76 -16.33
C SER A 305 -6.35 16.21 -15.16
N GLN A 306 -6.85 17.09 -14.29
CA GLN A 306 -6.08 17.70 -13.19
C GLN A 306 -6.88 17.68 -11.88
N ILE A 307 -6.23 17.34 -10.76
CA ILE A 307 -6.82 17.35 -9.41
C ILE A 307 -5.86 18.06 -8.44
N TYR A 308 -6.43 18.85 -7.53
CA TYR A 308 -5.77 19.66 -6.51
C TYR A 308 -6.31 19.28 -5.13
N GLY A 309 -5.54 18.56 -4.33
CA GLY A 309 -5.83 18.25 -2.93
C GLY A 309 -5.15 19.23 -1.99
N TRP A 310 -5.85 19.65 -0.93
CA TRP A 310 -5.22 20.35 0.19
C TRP A 310 -5.95 20.10 1.50
N GLY A 311 -5.18 20.06 2.59
CA GLY A 311 -5.70 20.00 3.94
C GLY A 311 -5.25 21.21 4.77
N VAL A 312 -6.12 21.65 5.68
CA VAL A 312 -5.85 22.77 6.58
C VAL A 312 -5.51 22.23 7.97
N ARG A 313 -4.42 22.72 8.57
CA ARG A 313 -3.83 22.15 9.79
C ARG A 313 -4.72 22.27 11.02
N ASP A 314 -5.35 23.43 11.20
CA ASP A 314 -6.05 23.77 12.44
C ASP A 314 -7.53 23.34 12.44
N PHE A 315 -8.02 22.79 11.32
CA PHE A 315 -9.42 22.40 11.15
C PHE A 315 -9.53 20.89 10.86
N PRO A 316 -9.94 20.08 11.86
CA PRO A 316 -10.20 18.66 11.66
C PRO A 316 -11.13 18.42 10.47
N PHE A 317 -10.84 17.37 9.69
CA PHE A 317 -11.59 17.00 8.48
C PHE A 317 -11.64 18.04 7.35
N GLN A 318 -10.97 19.19 7.41
CA GLN A 318 -10.83 20.05 6.23
C GLN A 318 -9.80 19.45 5.25
N VAL A 319 -10.26 18.43 4.55
CA VAL A 319 -9.61 17.83 3.38
C VAL A 319 -10.46 18.16 2.17
N ASN A 320 -9.86 18.84 1.21
CA ASN A 320 -10.53 19.36 0.03
C ASN A 320 -9.82 18.81 -1.21
N TYR A 321 -10.60 18.48 -2.26
CA TYR A 321 -10.09 18.12 -3.58
C TYR A 321 -10.86 18.90 -4.65
N ALA A 322 -10.19 19.79 -5.36
CA ALA A 322 -10.75 20.54 -6.48
C ALA A 322 -10.27 19.96 -7.81
N PHE A 323 -11.11 20.06 -8.84
CA PHE A 323 -10.68 19.83 -10.22
C PHE A 323 -11.39 20.79 -11.19
N PRO A 324 -10.71 21.25 -12.26
CA PRO A 324 -11.32 22.13 -13.26
C PRO A 324 -12.47 21.41 -13.96
N ALA A 325 -13.62 22.06 -14.05
CA ALA A 325 -14.82 21.48 -14.65
C ALA A 325 -15.68 22.56 -15.31
N ARG A 326 -16.70 22.15 -16.07
CA ARG A 326 -17.67 23.06 -16.69
C ARG A 326 -19.08 22.57 -16.41
N ASN A 327 -20.00 23.51 -16.16
CA ASN A 327 -21.40 23.23 -15.86
C ASN A 327 -21.56 22.24 -14.69
N VAL A 328 -20.78 22.41 -13.62
CA VAL A 328 -20.67 21.47 -12.50
C VAL A 328 -22.05 21.15 -11.93
N SER A 329 -22.92 22.16 -11.75
CA SER A 329 -24.30 21.96 -11.27
C SER A 329 -25.16 21.04 -12.15
N ARG A 330 -24.90 21.02 -13.47
CA ARG A 330 -25.55 20.10 -14.40
C ARG A 330 -24.95 18.70 -14.31
N GLN A 331 -23.63 18.60 -14.13
CA GLN A 331 -22.96 17.31 -13.91
C GLN A 331 -23.43 16.66 -12.60
N LEU A 332 -23.49 17.42 -11.50
CA LEU A 332 -24.01 16.95 -10.20
C LEU A 332 -25.44 16.38 -10.31
N LYS A 333 -26.34 17.05 -11.04
CA LYS A 333 -27.69 16.53 -11.36
C LYS A 333 -27.66 15.18 -12.09
N ASN A 334 -26.72 14.99 -13.01
CA ASN A 334 -26.61 13.76 -13.80
C ASN A 334 -25.94 12.61 -13.03
N ILE A 335 -24.97 12.92 -12.17
CA ILE A 335 -24.20 11.90 -11.43
C ILE A 335 -24.88 11.46 -10.12
N GLU A 336 -25.72 12.28 -9.50
CA GLU A 336 -26.39 11.97 -8.22
C GLU A 336 -27.06 10.58 -8.19
N PRO A 337 -27.95 10.19 -9.13
CA PRO A 337 -28.63 8.90 -9.05
C PRO A 337 -27.66 7.72 -9.26
N ARG A 338 -26.59 7.93 -10.04
CA ARG A 338 -25.55 6.93 -10.29
C ARG A 338 -24.66 6.76 -9.06
N LEU A 339 -24.28 7.86 -8.41
CA LEU A 339 -23.52 7.87 -7.16
C LEU A 339 -24.32 7.22 -6.03
N ARG A 340 -25.62 7.51 -5.90
CA ARG A 340 -26.53 6.86 -4.94
C ARG A 340 -26.60 5.35 -5.16
N SER A 341 -26.74 4.91 -6.41
CA SER A 341 -26.74 3.50 -6.78
C SER A 341 -25.40 2.82 -6.42
N GLU A 342 -24.28 3.44 -6.76
CA GLU A 342 -22.95 2.90 -6.44
C GLU A 342 -22.67 2.88 -4.94
N ILE A 343 -23.04 3.91 -4.16
CA ILE A 343 -22.99 3.89 -2.69
C ILE A 343 -23.79 2.70 -2.14
N THR A 344 -25.04 2.54 -2.57
CA THR A 344 -25.91 1.43 -2.15
C THR A 344 -25.29 0.06 -2.49
N ARG A 345 -24.72 -0.09 -3.70
CA ARG A 345 -24.03 -1.31 -4.16
C ARG A 345 -22.76 -1.61 -3.37
N LEU A 346 -22.05 -0.58 -2.92
CA LEU A 346 -20.73 -0.68 -2.30
C LEU A 346 -20.80 -0.86 -0.77
N ALA A 347 -21.72 -0.14 -0.14
CA ALA A 347 -21.85 0.01 1.30
C ALA A 347 -23.08 -0.70 1.89
N GLY A 348 -24.06 -1.07 1.04
CA GLY A 348 -25.34 -1.63 1.44
C GLY A 348 -26.42 -0.56 1.65
N THR A 349 -27.66 -1.00 1.84
CA THR A 349 -28.82 -0.14 2.13
C THR A 349 -28.77 0.52 3.50
N ASN A 350 -27.90 0.03 4.39
CA ASN A 350 -27.77 0.47 5.77
C ASN A 350 -26.53 1.36 5.98
N PHE A 351 -26.02 2.01 4.94
CA PHE A 351 -24.98 3.03 5.14
C PHE A 351 -25.63 4.32 5.69
N LEU A 352 -24.98 5.00 6.62
CA LEU A 352 -25.53 6.18 7.27
C LEU A 352 -25.70 7.38 6.32
N GLY A 353 -26.75 8.15 6.59
CA GLY A 353 -27.04 9.37 5.86
C GLY A 353 -27.57 9.13 4.45
N PHE A 354 -27.68 10.22 3.69
CA PHE A 354 -28.26 10.24 2.35
C PHE A 354 -27.64 11.36 1.52
N LEU A 355 -27.55 11.13 0.21
CA LEU A 355 -27.25 12.21 -0.73
C LEU A 355 -28.46 13.16 -0.85
N MET A 356 -28.19 14.45 -0.86
CA MET A 356 -29.12 15.54 -1.10
C MET A 356 -28.51 16.48 -2.14
N LEU A 357 -29.21 16.67 -3.27
CA LEU A 357 -28.87 17.71 -4.22
C LEU A 357 -29.58 19.00 -3.81
N GLU A 358 -28.82 20.06 -3.49
CA GLU A 358 -29.38 21.31 -3.01
C GLU A 358 -29.56 22.28 -4.18
N THR A 359 -30.80 22.40 -4.65
CA THR A 359 -31.11 23.20 -5.87
C THR A 359 -30.75 24.68 -5.74
N ASN A 360 -30.69 25.21 -4.52
CA ASN A 360 -30.45 26.63 -4.24
C ASN A 360 -28.95 26.96 -4.08
N GLN A 361 -28.15 26.01 -3.59
CA GLN A 361 -26.68 26.17 -3.47
C GLN A 361 -25.91 25.49 -4.61
N LEU A 362 -26.61 24.71 -5.44
CA LEU A 362 -26.06 23.96 -6.58
C LEU A 362 -24.96 22.96 -6.21
N ASN A 363 -24.97 22.46 -4.97
CA ASN A 363 -24.08 21.43 -4.46
C ASN A 363 -24.81 20.07 -4.31
N LEU A 364 -24.02 19.01 -4.12
CA LEU A 364 -24.46 17.67 -3.79
C LEU A 364 -23.85 17.29 -2.44
N SER A 365 -24.64 17.29 -1.37
CA SER A 365 -24.19 17.03 0.00
C SER A 365 -24.60 15.64 0.49
N TRP A 366 -23.78 15.03 1.34
CA TRP A 366 -24.07 13.81 2.06
C TRP A 366 -24.48 14.18 3.49
N ARG A 367 -25.79 14.20 3.73
CA ARG A 367 -26.37 14.61 5.01
C ARG A 367 -26.65 13.39 5.91
N GLY A 368 -26.72 13.60 7.21
CA GLY A 368 -26.97 12.54 8.19
C GLY A 368 -25.75 11.66 8.54
N MET A 369 -24.55 12.02 8.06
CA MET A 369 -23.30 11.46 8.56
C MET A 369 -22.92 12.09 9.91
N PRO A 370 -22.50 11.31 10.92
CA PRO A 370 -21.96 11.87 12.16
C PRO A 370 -20.62 12.58 11.90
N LEU A 371 -20.42 13.75 12.52
CA LEU A 371 -19.16 14.49 12.54
C LEU A 371 -18.56 14.86 11.16
N ALA A 372 -19.32 14.80 10.07
CA ALA A 372 -18.89 15.26 8.75
C ALA A 372 -20.10 15.55 7.84
N ALA A 373 -19.92 16.42 6.85
CA ALA A 373 -20.89 16.66 5.79
C ALA A 373 -20.19 16.67 4.43
N PRO A 374 -19.77 15.49 3.91
CA PRO A 374 -19.11 15.39 2.62
C PRO A 374 -19.96 16.02 1.51
N GLN A 375 -19.41 16.97 0.78
CA GLN A 375 -20.13 17.68 -0.28
C GLN A 375 -19.29 17.84 -1.53
N VAL A 376 -19.96 17.96 -2.67
CA VAL A 376 -19.37 18.43 -3.92
C VAL A 376 -20.07 19.72 -4.33
N GLU A 377 -19.34 20.82 -4.38
CA GLU A 377 -19.88 22.15 -4.67
C GLU A 377 -19.20 22.83 -5.86
N VAL A 378 -19.85 23.86 -6.40
CA VAL A 378 -19.32 24.67 -7.50
C VAL A 378 -18.56 25.84 -6.92
N VAL A 379 -17.26 25.92 -7.19
CA VAL A 379 -16.43 27.06 -6.77
C VAL A 379 -15.87 27.75 -8.00
N LYS A 380 -15.88 29.09 -8.00
CA LYS A 380 -15.30 29.91 -9.07
C LYS A 380 -13.99 30.52 -8.59
N ASP A 381 -12.95 30.40 -9.41
CA ASP A 381 -11.70 31.12 -9.27
C ASP A 381 -11.50 31.98 -10.53
N GLY A 382 -11.71 33.30 -10.39
CA GLY A 382 -11.79 34.22 -11.51
C GLY A 382 -12.86 33.80 -12.52
N THR A 383 -12.45 33.53 -13.76
CA THR A 383 -13.32 33.05 -14.85
C THR A 383 -13.45 31.52 -14.92
N ARG A 384 -12.71 30.77 -14.09
CA ARG A 384 -12.69 29.30 -14.10
C ARG A 384 -13.69 28.72 -13.09
N GLU A 385 -14.25 27.58 -13.45
CA GLU A 385 -15.20 26.81 -12.64
C GLU A 385 -14.52 25.52 -12.17
N PHE A 386 -14.69 25.19 -10.90
CA PHE A 386 -14.16 24.00 -10.26
C PHE A 386 -15.30 23.23 -9.60
N ALA A 387 -15.24 21.91 -9.69
CA ALA A 387 -15.94 21.05 -8.74
C ALA A 387 -15.00 20.84 -7.56
N VAL A 388 -15.46 21.12 -6.34
CA VAL A 388 -14.67 20.92 -5.13
C VAL A 388 -15.38 19.93 -4.21
N VAL A 389 -14.68 18.86 -3.88
CA VAL A 389 -15.09 17.82 -2.94
C VAL A 389 -14.49 18.15 -1.58
N SER A 390 -15.33 18.34 -0.56
CA SER A 390 -14.89 18.71 0.78
C SER A 390 -15.61 17.88 1.83
N PHE A 391 -14.91 17.44 2.89
CA PHE A 391 -15.56 16.71 4.00
C PHE A 391 -16.31 17.62 4.98
N PHE A 392 -15.99 18.92 4.95
CA PHE A 392 -16.65 20.02 5.67
C PHE A 392 -16.70 21.28 4.80
N PRO A 393 -17.61 22.23 5.07
CA PRO A 393 -17.57 23.56 4.48
C PRO A 393 -16.24 24.29 4.77
N PHE A 394 -15.77 25.09 3.81
CA PHE A 394 -14.49 25.82 3.94
C PHE A 394 -14.46 26.77 5.14
N ALA A 395 -13.36 26.77 5.88
CA ALA A 395 -12.93 27.97 6.58
C ALA A 395 -12.35 28.94 5.55
N LYS A 396 -12.84 30.19 5.53
CA LYS A 396 -12.11 31.28 4.88
C LYS A 396 -11.03 31.73 5.84
N LEU A 397 -9.78 31.49 5.47
CA LEU A 397 -8.60 31.99 6.20
C LEU A 397 -8.02 33.20 5.48
N ASN A 398 -7.08 33.88 6.14
CA ASN A 398 -6.55 35.15 5.67
C ASN A 398 -5.19 35.01 4.96
N GLU A 399 -4.50 33.88 5.15
CA GLU A 399 -3.12 33.68 4.69
C GLU A 399 -3.07 32.84 3.41
N ARG A 400 -2.25 33.29 2.45
CA ARG A 400 -2.04 32.60 1.17
C ARG A 400 -0.88 31.61 1.28
N PRO A 401 -0.95 30.45 0.59
CA PRO A 401 0.17 29.52 0.52
C PRO A 401 1.46 30.20 0.04
N PRO A 402 2.64 29.80 0.54
CA PRO A 402 3.93 30.35 0.12
C PRO A 402 4.15 30.11 -1.37
N GLN A 403 4.70 31.10 -2.08
CA GLN A 403 4.88 31.02 -3.53
C GLN A 403 5.82 29.87 -3.94
N GLU A 404 6.79 29.56 -3.08
CA GLU A 404 7.75 28.46 -3.21
C GLU A 404 7.07 27.10 -3.41
N LEU A 405 5.88 26.89 -2.82
CA LEU A 405 5.08 25.67 -2.99
C LEU A 405 4.66 25.49 -4.46
N PHE A 406 4.29 26.58 -5.13
CA PHE A 406 3.92 26.57 -6.54
C PHE A 406 5.14 26.48 -7.45
N THR A 407 6.29 27.05 -7.06
CA THR A 407 7.55 26.89 -7.82
C THR A 407 8.02 25.44 -7.90
N GLN A 408 7.80 24.60 -6.87
CA GLN A 408 8.15 23.17 -6.91
C GLN A 408 7.46 22.41 -8.05
N ILE A 409 6.30 22.87 -8.52
CA ILE A 409 5.46 22.17 -9.49
C ILE A 409 5.61 22.68 -10.94
N GLU A 410 6.46 23.68 -11.18
CA GLU A 410 6.76 24.26 -12.51
C GLU A 410 7.69 23.39 -13.38
N ARG A 411 7.65 22.06 -13.22
CA ARG A 411 8.44 21.11 -14.01
C ARG A 411 7.60 20.51 -15.14
N PRO A 412 8.07 20.47 -16.41
CA PRO A 412 7.25 20.04 -17.54
C PRO A 412 6.93 18.54 -17.55
N ASN A 413 7.73 17.71 -16.90
CA ASN A 413 7.54 16.25 -16.83
C ASN A 413 6.85 15.78 -15.54
N LEU A 414 6.43 16.71 -14.67
CA LEU A 414 5.77 16.39 -13.41
C LEU A 414 4.33 15.90 -13.65
N VAL A 415 4.03 14.68 -13.25
CA VAL A 415 2.70 14.04 -13.28
C VAL A 415 1.96 14.30 -11.98
N LEU A 416 2.62 14.12 -10.82
CA LEU A 416 2.10 14.33 -9.48
C LEU A 416 3.12 15.05 -8.60
N TYR A 417 2.66 15.85 -7.64
CA TYR A 417 3.42 16.31 -6.47
C TYR A 417 2.51 16.23 -5.24
N ASP A 418 3.06 15.83 -4.11
CA ASP A 418 2.38 15.66 -2.83
C ASP A 418 3.37 15.98 -1.72
N TRP A 419 3.06 17.01 -0.95
CA TRP A 419 3.72 17.30 0.32
C TRP A 419 2.70 17.12 1.43
N GLU A 420 3.08 16.47 2.52
CA GLU A 420 2.29 16.38 3.74
C GLU A 420 3.19 16.55 4.96
N SER A 421 2.67 17.22 5.99
CA SER A 421 3.18 17.04 7.34
C SER A 421 2.64 15.72 7.90
N THR A 422 3.42 14.64 7.73
CA THR A 422 2.99 13.26 8.01
C THR A 422 2.41 13.10 9.42
N GLN A 423 3.01 13.72 10.45
CA GLN A 423 2.46 13.78 11.80
C GLN A 423 0.99 14.24 11.84
N HIS A 424 0.69 15.40 11.24
CA HIS A 424 -0.65 15.99 11.27
C HIS A 424 -1.63 15.19 10.41
N ARG A 425 -1.23 14.86 9.18
CA ARG A 425 -2.04 14.16 8.19
C ARG A 425 -2.43 12.74 8.63
N MET A 426 -1.60 12.11 9.47
CA MET A 426 -1.88 10.79 10.06
C MET A 426 -3.14 10.79 10.93
N ASN A 427 -3.37 11.84 11.73
CA ASN A 427 -4.61 11.97 12.49
C ASN A 427 -5.83 12.12 11.58
N THR A 428 -5.71 12.90 10.50
CA THR A 428 -6.80 13.08 9.52
C THR A 428 -7.22 11.74 8.91
N TRP A 429 -6.25 10.92 8.47
CA TRP A 429 -6.57 9.60 7.91
C TRP A 429 -7.18 8.65 8.94
N ARG A 430 -6.69 8.64 10.19
CA ARG A 430 -7.32 7.86 11.28
C ARG A 430 -8.80 8.22 11.41
N GLN A 431 -9.12 9.51 11.44
CA GLN A 431 -10.49 9.99 11.55
C GLN A 431 -11.33 9.67 10.30
N VAL A 432 -10.79 9.78 9.08
CA VAL A 432 -11.47 9.38 7.84
C VAL A 432 -11.81 7.88 7.84
N TYR A 433 -10.92 7.02 8.33
CA TYR A 433 -11.22 5.60 8.51
C TYR A 433 -12.33 5.34 9.54
N GLN A 434 -12.31 6.05 10.67
CA GLN A 434 -13.36 5.96 11.70
C GLN A 434 -14.73 6.44 11.17
N LEU A 435 -14.79 7.50 10.38
CA LEU A 435 -16.01 7.93 9.69
C LEU A 435 -16.53 6.84 8.73
N GLY A 436 -15.63 6.15 8.01
CA GLY A 436 -16.00 5.03 7.16
C GLY A 436 -16.53 3.80 7.94
N GLU A 437 -15.99 3.55 9.13
CA GLU A 437 -16.49 2.52 10.06
C GLU A 437 -17.89 2.88 10.58
N ILE A 438 -18.06 4.09 11.14
CA ILE A 438 -19.35 4.63 11.61
C ILE A 438 -20.39 4.57 10.48
N GLY A 439 -20.05 5.08 9.30
CA GLY A 439 -20.91 5.10 8.13
C GLY A 439 -21.39 3.71 7.70
N THR A 440 -20.55 2.68 7.87
CA THR A 440 -20.88 1.28 7.56
C THR A 440 -21.43 0.48 8.76
N HIS A 441 -21.81 1.15 9.86
CA HIS A 441 -22.22 0.53 11.12
C HIS A 441 -21.23 -0.52 11.67
N ARG A 442 -19.94 -0.33 11.42
CA ARG A 442 -18.88 -1.15 12.00
C ARG A 442 -18.51 -0.61 13.38
N MET A 443 -18.08 -1.51 14.26
CA MET A 443 -17.47 -1.09 15.52
C MET A 443 -16.16 -0.39 15.22
N LEU A 444 -15.96 0.77 15.84
CA LEU A 444 -14.66 1.44 15.87
C LEU A 444 -13.62 0.53 16.54
N SER A 445 -12.38 0.55 16.03
CA SER A 445 -11.26 -0.04 16.75
C SER A 445 -11.15 0.58 18.17
N PRO A 446 -11.01 -0.22 19.24
CA PRO A 446 -10.78 0.30 20.58
C PRO A 446 -9.59 1.26 20.61
N THR A 447 -9.63 2.29 21.46
CA THR A 447 -8.53 3.27 21.59
C THR A 447 -7.22 2.63 22.07
N ASN A 448 -7.30 1.47 22.71
CA ASN A 448 -6.16 0.65 23.11
C ASN A 448 -5.82 -0.47 22.12
N ALA A 449 -6.41 -0.52 20.91
CA ALA A 449 -6.02 -1.46 19.86
C ALA A 449 -4.56 -1.26 19.43
N LEU A 450 -3.92 -2.30 18.90
CA LEU A 450 -2.48 -2.28 18.67
C LEU A 450 -2.07 -1.28 17.58
N ASP A 451 -2.86 -1.17 16.51
CA ASP A 451 -2.69 -0.11 15.50
C ASP A 451 -2.85 1.28 16.12
N GLN A 452 -3.88 1.51 16.94
CA GLN A 452 -4.16 2.82 17.54
C GLN A 452 -3.08 3.28 18.52
N ARG A 453 -2.52 2.36 19.32
CA ARG A 453 -1.36 2.65 20.17
C ARG A 453 -0.13 3.00 19.33
N TRP A 454 0.23 2.13 18.38
CA TRP A 454 1.37 2.35 17.50
C TRP A 454 1.26 3.65 16.69
N GLN A 455 0.10 3.94 16.10
CA GLN A 455 -0.17 5.19 15.39
C GLN A 455 0.01 6.43 16.29
N SER A 456 -0.26 6.32 17.59
CA SER A 456 -0.12 7.43 18.53
C SER A 456 1.32 7.63 18.99
N ASP A 457 2.09 6.54 19.17
CA ASP A 457 3.50 6.59 19.55
C ASP A 457 4.43 6.99 18.39
N VAL A 458 4.12 6.56 17.16
CA VAL A 458 4.95 6.84 15.98
C VAL A 458 4.80 8.28 15.50
N MET A 459 3.60 8.83 15.58
CA MET A 459 3.21 10.11 14.98
C MET A 459 4.11 11.31 15.37
N PRO A 460 4.55 11.50 16.63
CA PRO A 460 5.47 12.59 16.99
C PRO A 460 6.87 12.49 16.37
N LEU A 461 7.25 11.33 15.83
CA LEU A 461 8.55 11.08 15.21
C LEU A 461 8.55 11.32 13.68
N LEU A 462 7.39 11.65 13.11
CA LEU A 462 7.17 11.75 11.67
C LEU A 462 7.24 13.20 11.18
N ARG A 463 8.40 13.56 10.63
CA ARG A 463 8.59 14.75 9.79
C ARG A 463 7.88 14.61 8.45
N ASP A 464 7.79 15.73 7.74
CA ASP A 464 7.18 15.85 6.41
C ASP A 464 7.60 14.76 5.41
N CYS A 465 6.64 14.36 4.59
CA CYS A 465 6.82 13.50 3.44
C CYS A 465 6.65 14.33 2.15
N VAL A 466 7.62 14.21 1.24
CA VAL A 466 7.54 14.76 -0.12
C VAL A 466 7.59 13.61 -1.12
N THR A 467 6.63 13.65 -2.03
CA THR A 467 6.29 12.68 -3.05
C THR A 467 6.07 13.46 -4.35
N GLU A 468 6.58 12.95 -5.45
CA GLU A 468 6.31 13.47 -6.81
C GLU A 468 5.91 12.33 -7.77
N LEU A 469 5.84 12.55 -9.08
CA LEU A 469 5.86 11.52 -10.14
C LEU A 469 6.36 12.18 -11.42
N LEU A 470 7.36 11.60 -12.06
CA LEU A 470 8.01 12.19 -13.23
C LEU A 470 7.85 11.27 -14.43
N ALA A 471 7.29 11.77 -15.53
CA ALA A 471 7.33 11.08 -16.82
C ALA A 471 8.75 11.20 -17.39
N THR A 472 9.56 10.15 -17.27
CA THR A 472 11.00 10.18 -17.61
C THR A 472 11.29 9.69 -19.02
N ALA A 473 10.44 8.83 -19.60
CA ALA A 473 10.47 8.46 -21.01
C ALA A 473 9.05 8.07 -21.47
N PRO A 474 8.75 7.93 -22.78
CA PRO A 474 7.40 7.65 -23.25
C PRO A 474 6.72 6.41 -22.64
N ALA A 475 7.50 5.43 -22.19
CA ALA A 475 7.05 4.22 -21.51
C ALA A 475 7.63 4.08 -20.09
N GLN A 476 8.12 5.17 -19.48
CA GLN A 476 8.73 5.13 -18.14
C GLN A 476 8.28 6.31 -17.27
N MET A 477 7.88 6.02 -16.03
CA MET A 477 7.71 7.02 -14.99
C MET A 477 8.63 6.73 -13.81
N THR A 478 9.28 7.76 -13.27
CA THR A 478 10.15 7.64 -12.10
C THR A 478 9.50 8.22 -10.86
N LEU A 479 9.74 7.52 -9.76
CA LEU A 479 9.16 7.65 -8.43
C LEU A 479 10.35 7.72 -7.41
N VAL A 480 10.49 8.75 -6.55
CA VAL A 480 11.22 8.79 -5.24
C VAL A 480 10.50 9.52 -4.07
N ARG A 481 10.44 9.01 -2.85
CA ARG A 481 9.94 9.80 -1.70
C ARG A 481 11.07 10.22 -0.78
N LYS A 482 11.00 11.44 -0.25
CA LYS A 482 11.65 11.84 1.01
C LYS A 482 10.63 11.67 2.13
N SER A 483 10.93 10.87 3.15
CA SER A 483 10.05 10.70 4.32
C SER A 483 10.82 10.18 5.53
N SER A 484 10.19 10.22 6.70
CA SER A 484 10.82 9.79 7.96
C SER A 484 11.12 8.29 8.01
N ILE A 485 10.26 7.44 7.41
CA ILE A 485 10.33 5.97 7.47
C ILE A 485 9.96 5.24 6.16
N GLY A 486 9.94 5.95 5.02
CA GLY A 486 9.70 5.39 3.68
C GLY A 486 8.23 5.45 3.19
N LEU A 487 7.30 5.70 4.11
CA LEU A 487 5.85 5.70 3.89
C LEU A 487 5.21 7.06 4.22
N SER A 488 4.10 7.38 3.56
CA SER A 488 3.24 8.54 3.88
C SER A 488 2.21 8.21 4.97
N SER A 489 1.54 9.22 5.49
CA SER A 489 0.60 9.11 6.61
C SER A 489 -0.54 8.10 6.38
N ILE A 490 -1.18 8.17 5.21
CA ILE A 490 -2.23 7.24 4.78
C ILE A 490 -1.71 5.81 4.64
N GLU A 491 -0.50 5.62 4.15
CA GLU A 491 0.09 4.29 4.02
C GLU A 491 0.38 3.69 5.40
N LEU A 492 0.87 4.47 6.35
CA LEU A 492 1.08 4.03 7.74
C LEU A 492 -0.24 3.65 8.43
N VAL A 493 -1.29 4.44 8.25
CA VAL A 493 -2.64 4.14 8.78
C VAL A 493 -3.26 2.92 8.07
N THR A 494 -3.09 2.80 6.76
CA THR A 494 -3.58 1.65 5.97
C THR A 494 -2.86 0.37 6.35
N LEU A 495 -1.53 0.41 6.45
CA LEU A 495 -0.66 -0.72 6.78
C LEU A 495 -0.98 -1.27 8.17
N SER A 496 -1.01 -0.41 9.19
CA SER A 496 -1.32 -0.83 10.56
C SER A 496 -2.75 -1.38 10.70
N ARG A 497 -3.74 -0.78 10.02
CA ARG A 497 -5.12 -1.31 9.97
C ARG A 497 -5.26 -2.59 9.15
N TRP A 498 -4.42 -2.81 8.14
CA TRP A 498 -4.34 -4.09 7.44
C TRP A 498 -3.71 -5.16 8.35
N ILE A 499 -2.62 -4.85 9.07
CA ILE A 499 -1.97 -5.75 10.05
C ILE A 499 -2.94 -6.17 11.17
N GLU A 500 -3.88 -5.32 11.59
CA GLU A 500 -4.94 -5.67 12.56
C GLU A 500 -6.19 -6.31 11.91
N SER A 501 -6.34 -6.31 10.59
CA SER A 501 -7.54 -6.84 9.92
C SER A 501 -7.73 -8.33 10.17
N ALA A 502 -8.96 -8.77 10.42
CA ALA A 502 -9.31 -10.19 10.54
C ALA A 502 -8.94 -11.04 9.30
N SER A 503 -8.72 -10.42 8.14
CA SER A 503 -8.29 -11.11 6.91
C SER A 503 -6.77 -11.27 6.76
N PHE A 504 -5.97 -10.50 7.49
CA PHE A 504 -4.51 -10.58 7.43
C PHE A 504 -4.03 -11.97 7.89
N PRO A 505 -3.06 -12.60 7.21
CA PRO A 505 -2.16 -12.03 6.18
C PRO A 505 -2.65 -12.14 4.71
N ALA A 506 -3.91 -12.48 4.45
CA ALA A 506 -4.40 -12.58 3.07
C ALA A 506 -4.42 -11.22 2.35
N PHE A 507 -4.19 -11.25 1.04
CA PHE A 507 -4.24 -10.05 0.20
C PHE A 507 -5.67 -9.59 -0.05
N GLY A 508 -5.89 -8.30 0.19
CA GLY A 508 -7.19 -7.64 0.17
C GLY A 508 -7.44 -6.96 1.50
N PHE A 509 -7.67 -5.64 1.48
CA PHE A 509 -8.17 -4.94 2.64
C PHE A 509 -9.64 -5.32 2.85
N TYR A 510 -9.88 -6.34 3.66
CA TYR A 510 -11.18 -6.50 4.28
C TYR A 510 -11.17 -5.62 5.54
N PRO A 511 -12.15 -4.71 5.73
CA PRO A 511 -12.34 -4.08 7.02
C PRO A 511 -12.52 -5.18 8.07
N PRO A 512 -12.04 -4.98 9.32
CA PRO A 512 -12.14 -6.00 10.36
C PRO A 512 -13.58 -6.51 10.45
N GLN A 513 -13.75 -7.83 10.46
CA GLN A 513 -15.08 -8.41 10.64
C GLN A 513 -15.63 -7.91 11.96
N SER A 514 -16.87 -7.42 11.96
CA SER A 514 -17.54 -7.02 13.19
C SER A 514 -17.38 -8.12 14.23
N PRO A 515 -17.03 -7.81 15.49
CA PRO A 515 -17.10 -8.78 16.56
C PRO A 515 -18.44 -9.49 16.52
N LYS A 516 -18.46 -10.81 16.75
CA LYS A 516 -19.72 -11.55 16.90
C LYS A 516 -20.61 -10.75 17.84
N LYS A 517 -21.86 -10.47 17.45
CA LYS A 517 -22.83 -9.78 18.29
C LYS A 517 -22.70 -10.36 19.71
N LEU A 518 -22.47 -9.49 20.70
CA LEU A 518 -22.62 -9.89 22.10
C LEU A 518 -23.95 -10.64 22.20
N PRO A 519 -23.97 -11.88 22.75
CA PRO A 519 -25.21 -12.63 22.84
C PRO A 519 -26.22 -11.75 23.55
N GLY A 520 -27.32 -11.45 22.86
CA GLY A 520 -28.32 -10.52 23.36
C GLY A 520 -28.75 -10.99 24.74
N LYS A 521 -28.67 -10.11 25.75
CA LYS A 521 -29.43 -10.36 26.97
C LYS A 521 -30.88 -10.47 26.53
N ASN A 522 -31.42 -11.69 26.54
CA ASN A 522 -32.84 -11.90 26.35
C ASN A 522 -33.55 -10.98 27.33
N GLY A 523 -34.39 -10.09 26.81
CA GLY A 523 -35.20 -9.21 27.63
C GLY A 523 -36.06 -10.07 28.53
N ALA A 524 -35.76 -10.10 29.83
CA ALA A 524 -36.69 -10.62 30.80
C ALA A 524 -37.89 -9.65 30.83
N ASN A 525 -39.07 -10.17 30.48
CA ASN A 525 -40.31 -9.40 30.49
C ASN A 525 -40.50 -8.68 31.83
N ARG A 526 -40.70 -7.36 31.77
CA ARG A 526 -41.54 -6.56 32.67
C ARG A 526 -42.17 -5.44 31.87
#